data_AF-A0A9E4QM95-F1
#
_entry.id   AF-A0A9E4QM95-F1
#
_cell.length_a   1.000
_cell.length_b   1.000
_cell.length_c   1.000
_cell.angle_alpha   90.00
_cell.angle_beta   90.00
_cell.angle_gamma   90.00
#
_symmetry.space_group_name_H-M   'P 1'
#
loop_
_entity.id
_entity.type
_entity.pdbx_description
1 polymer ?
#
loop_
_entity_poly.entity_id
_entity_poly.type
_entity_poly.pdbx_seq_one_letter_code
_entity_poly.pdbx_strand_id
1 'polypeptide(L)'
;DPELSDAMLEANIKMLYVGVESDNAENLIAVNKRQEPGQMHKDLHYLNAAGFTVVAMTIIGLPFDTEESIMALADWVTTISKYQTVNFLTPLPATSNWDSLVPLDENGDLLAEGAMRPYHLYTGRQLVHQDKRWTMQESRDLFDRYSAKLNPVDDVYRRVFRILRTYKLRLAATSRDLSETLASRLSEATEALRNWSDAASLTRLEFGENITERVNELVEQIRSVSQPLANARKEAADAIGSRVNELSDSLDLLTGPSGNRELALNISGRITELTELIDSTVTVSTRGGVKA
;
A
#
# COMPACT_ATOMS: atom_id res chain seq x y z
N ASP A 1 7.94 -20.74 -20.43
CA ASP A 1 8.60 -20.23 -21.65
C ASP A 1 9.47 -19.04 -21.22
N PRO A 2 10.80 -19.09 -21.43
CA PRO A 2 11.71 -18.05 -20.94
C PRO A 2 11.45 -16.66 -21.52
N GLU A 3 11.15 -16.56 -22.83
CA GLU A 3 10.89 -15.30 -23.50
C GLU A 3 9.67 -14.58 -22.89
N LEU A 4 8.59 -15.33 -22.66
CA LEU A 4 7.41 -14.79 -21.98
C LEU A 4 7.71 -14.39 -20.52
N SER A 5 8.47 -15.20 -19.79
CA SER A 5 8.84 -14.90 -18.41
C SER A 5 9.65 -13.60 -18.31
N ASP A 6 10.62 -13.39 -19.19
CA ASP A 6 11.43 -12.17 -19.21
C ASP A 6 10.57 -10.94 -19.55
N ALA A 7 9.72 -11.04 -20.58
CA ALA A 7 8.80 -9.97 -20.95
C ALA A 7 7.84 -9.57 -19.81
N MET A 8 7.36 -10.54 -19.03
CA MET A 8 6.51 -10.28 -17.87
C MET A 8 7.27 -9.55 -16.76
N LEU A 9 8.51 -9.93 -16.49
CA LEU A 9 9.35 -9.28 -15.48
C LEU A 9 9.71 -7.84 -15.89
N GLU A 10 10.04 -7.62 -17.17
CA GLU A 10 10.27 -6.29 -17.74
C GLU A 10 9.03 -5.39 -17.63
N ALA A 11 7.84 -5.97 -17.81
CA ALA A 11 6.56 -5.30 -17.57
C ALA A 11 6.20 -5.14 -16.07
N ASN A 12 7.11 -5.49 -15.15
CA ASN A 12 6.93 -5.46 -13.70
C ASN A 12 5.78 -6.35 -13.18
N ILE A 13 5.43 -7.40 -13.93
CA ILE A 13 4.52 -8.46 -13.48
C ILE A 13 5.34 -9.43 -12.64
N LYS A 14 5.08 -9.47 -11.33
CA LYS A 14 5.89 -10.24 -10.36
C LYS A 14 5.12 -11.31 -9.60
N MET A 15 3.80 -11.38 -9.78
CA MET A 15 2.95 -12.36 -9.11
C MET A 15 2.10 -13.09 -10.15
N LEU A 16 2.13 -14.42 -10.10
CA LEU A 16 1.43 -15.29 -11.06
C LEU A 16 0.45 -16.17 -10.33
N TYR A 17 -0.81 -16.14 -10.77
CA TYR A 17 -1.84 -17.07 -10.34
C TYR A 17 -1.85 -18.26 -11.29
N VAL A 18 -1.51 -19.44 -10.79
CA VAL A 18 -1.36 -20.65 -11.60
C VAL A 18 -2.33 -21.71 -11.11
N GLY A 19 -3.14 -22.26 -12.00
CA GLY A 19 -3.99 -23.42 -11.70
C GLY A 19 -3.13 -24.66 -11.52
N VAL A 20 -3.24 -25.28 -10.34
CA VAL A 20 -2.49 -26.47 -9.94
C VAL A 20 -3.48 -27.56 -9.58
N GLU A 21 -3.54 -28.59 -10.39
CA GLU A 21 -4.40 -29.75 -10.15
C GLU A 21 -3.59 -30.95 -9.67
N SER A 22 -4.29 -31.95 -9.14
CA SER A 22 -3.71 -33.24 -8.77
C SER A 22 -2.99 -33.88 -9.96
N ASP A 23 -1.78 -34.41 -9.71
CA ASP A 23 -1.00 -35.21 -10.67
C ASP A 23 -1.66 -36.58 -10.97
N ASN A 24 -2.85 -36.86 -10.42
CA ASN A 24 -3.62 -38.04 -10.80
C ASN A 24 -3.97 -37.97 -12.29
N ALA A 25 -3.37 -38.86 -13.08
CA ALA A 25 -3.57 -38.96 -14.53
C ALA A 25 -5.05 -39.07 -14.93
N GLU A 26 -5.89 -39.74 -14.12
CA GLU A 26 -7.33 -39.86 -14.39
C GLU A 26 -8.08 -38.54 -14.19
N ASN A 27 -7.67 -37.74 -13.20
CA ASN A 27 -8.19 -36.39 -13.01
C ASN A 27 -7.73 -35.45 -14.12
N LEU A 28 -6.46 -35.51 -14.55
CA LEU A 28 -5.93 -34.70 -15.66
C LEU A 28 -6.68 -34.97 -16.97
N ILE A 29 -7.06 -36.23 -17.22
CA ILE A 29 -7.94 -36.63 -18.33
C ILE A 29 -9.35 -36.08 -18.12
N ALA A 30 -9.93 -36.21 -16.92
CA ALA A 30 -11.29 -35.73 -16.63
C ALA A 30 -11.45 -34.21 -16.77
N VAL A 31 -10.40 -33.42 -16.50
CA VAL A 31 -10.39 -31.96 -16.69
C VAL A 31 -9.85 -31.52 -18.06
N ASN A 32 -9.61 -32.46 -18.98
CA ASN A 32 -9.17 -32.23 -20.36
C ASN A 32 -7.88 -31.39 -20.48
N LYS A 33 -6.94 -31.54 -19.53
CA LYS A 33 -5.64 -30.86 -19.56
C LYS A 33 -4.57 -31.76 -20.20
N ARG A 34 -3.85 -31.21 -21.19
CA ARG A 34 -2.71 -31.86 -21.85
C ARG A 34 -1.41 -31.55 -21.10
N GLN A 35 -1.28 -32.03 -19.86
CA GLN A 35 -0.06 -31.89 -19.06
C GLN A 35 0.60 -33.25 -18.85
N GLU A 36 1.94 -33.28 -19.01
CA GLU A 36 2.75 -34.46 -18.71
C GLU A 36 2.98 -34.56 -17.19
N PRO A 37 2.99 -35.78 -16.61
CA PRO A 37 3.26 -35.98 -15.19
C PRO A 37 4.58 -35.32 -14.74
N GLY A 38 4.53 -34.54 -13.66
CA GLY A 38 5.70 -33.84 -13.11
C GLY A 38 6.15 -32.59 -13.87
N GLN A 39 5.50 -32.23 -14.99
CA GLN A 39 5.77 -30.98 -15.70
C GLN A 39 5.43 -29.75 -14.83
N MET A 40 4.29 -29.81 -14.13
CA MET A 40 3.85 -28.72 -13.24
C MET A 40 4.89 -28.41 -12.16
N HIS A 41 5.47 -29.43 -11.54
CA HIS A 41 6.51 -29.25 -10.53
C HIS A 41 7.73 -28.50 -11.07
N LYS A 42 8.21 -28.90 -12.27
CA LYS A 42 9.35 -28.26 -12.93
C LYS A 42 9.04 -26.80 -13.31
N ASP A 43 7.86 -26.55 -13.86
CA ASP A 43 7.44 -25.21 -14.29
C ASP A 43 7.32 -24.27 -13.09
N LEU A 44 6.71 -24.71 -11.99
CA LEU A 44 6.56 -23.90 -10.79
C LEU A 44 7.91 -23.64 -10.11
N HIS A 45 8.83 -24.60 -10.12
CA HIS A 45 10.20 -24.37 -9.66
C HIS A 45 10.93 -23.33 -10.52
N TYR A 46 10.80 -23.42 -11.84
CA TYR A 46 11.37 -22.44 -12.76
C TYR A 46 10.82 -21.03 -12.50
N LEU A 47 9.50 -20.88 -12.36
CA LEU A 47 8.87 -19.58 -12.10
C LEU A 47 9.36 -18.95 -10.79
N ASN A 48 9.49 -19.75 -9.72
CA ASN A 48 10.05 -19.25 -8.47
C ASN A 48 11.53 -18.84 -8.63
N ALA A 49 12.34 -19.63 -9.34
CA ALA A 49 13.74 -19.32 -9.59
C ALA A 49 13.93 -18.07 -10.45
N ALA A 50 13.01 -17.80 -11.37
CA ALA A 50 12.98 -16.59 -12.19
C ALA A 50 12.55 -15.32 -11.42
N GLY A 51 12.14 -15.46 -10.15
CA GLY A 51 11.80 -14.33 -9.28
C GLY A 51 10.31 -13.98 -9.23
N PHE A 52 9.43 -14.81 -9.81
CA PHE A 52 7.99 -14.66 -9.62
C PHE A 52 7.55 -15.13 -8.24
N THR A 53 6.57 -14.42 -7.68
CA THR A 53 5.76 -14.94 -6.58
C THR A 53 4.62 -15.76 -7.15
N VAL A 54 4.71 -17.08 -7.00
CA VAL A 54 3.63 -17.99 -7.42
C VAL A 54 2.51 -17.99 -6.37
N VAL A 55 1.27 -17.94 -6.86
CA VAL A 55 0.03 -18.24 -6.13
C VAL A 55 -0.61 -19.46 -6.78
N ALA A 56 -0.56 -20.60 -6.10
CA ALA A 56 -1.17 -21.83 -6.59
C ALA A 56 -2.68 -21.83 -6.31
N MET A 57 -3.46 -22.06 -7.36
CA MET A 57 -4.92 -22.18 -7.28
C MET A 57 -5.30 -23.63 -7.48
N THR A 58 -5.85 -24.27 -6.44
CA THR A 58 -6.23 -25.69 -6.50
C THR A 58 -7.73 -25.86 -6.62
N ILE A 59 -8.13 -26.86 -7.40
CA ILE A 59 -9.50 -27.40 -7.39
C ILE A 59 -9.44 -28.80 -6.81
N ILE A 60 -10.22 -29.05 -5.77
CA ILE A 60 -10.33 -30.34 -5.09
C ILE A 60 -11.75 -30.91 -5.22
N GLY A 61 -11.91 -32.21 -4.97
CA GLY A 61 -13.19 -32.90 -5.14
C GLY A 61 -13.46 -33.31 -6.58
N LEU A 62 -12.41 -33.44 -7.40
CA LEU A 62 -12.51 -34.04 -8.74
C LEU A 62 -12.93 -35.52 -8.62
N PRO A 63 -13.49 -36.13 -9.67
CA PRO A 63 -14.11 -37.47 -9.59
C PRO A 63 -13.24 -38.58 -9.00
N PHE A 64 -11.91 -38.50 -9.15
CA PHE A 64 -10.96 -39.51 -8.67
C PHE A 64 -10.14 -39.06 -7.44
N ASP A 65 -10.45 -37.90 -6.88
CA ASP A 65 -9.82 -37.47 -5.64
C ASP A 65 -10.18 -38.39 -4.46
N THR A 66 -9.20 -38.70 -3.65
CA THR A 66 -9.37 -39.25 -2.30
C THR A 66 -8.99 -38.20 -1.28
N GLU A 67 -9.45 -38.36 -0.05
CA GLU A 67 -9.00 -37.50 1.07
C GLU A 67 -7.48 -37.50 1.18
N GLU A 68 -6.85 -38.68 1.06
CA GLU A 68 -5.39 -38.81 1.06
C GLU A 68 -4.74 -37.99 -0.06
N SER A 69 -5.24 -38.09 -1.30
CA SER A 69 -4.69 -37.33 -2.43
C SER A 69 -4.88 -35.82 -2.27
N ILE A 70 -6.00 -35.39 -1.70
CA ILE A 70 -6.31 -33.99 -1.42
C ILE A 70 -5.34 -33.47 -0.35
N MET A 71 -5.12 -34.20 0.74
CA MET A 71 -4.19 -33.77 1.78
C MET A 71 -2.74 -33.78 1.29
N ALA A 72 -2.35 -34.76 0.47
CA ALA A 72 -1.03 -34.81 -0.17
C ALA A 72 -0.83 -33.62 -1.12
N LEU A 73 -1.87 -33.22 -1.87
CA LEU A 73 -1.84 -32.02 -2.70
C LEU A 73 -1.57 -30.78 -1.85
N ALA A 74 -2.27 -30.61 -0.71
CA ALA A 74 -2.02 -29.50 0.23
C ALA A 74 -0.57 -29.46 0.71
N ASP A 75 -0.04 -30.59 1.13
CA ASP A 75 1.35 -30.67 1.59
C ASP A 75 2.32 -30.30 0.47
N TRP A 76 2.11 -30.78 -0.75
CA TRP A 76 2.97 -30.46 -1.88
C TRP A 76 2.87 -28.99 -2.30
N VAL A 77 1.67 -28.41 -2.49
CA VAL A 77 1.52 -27.03 -3.00
C VAL A 77 2.09 -25.97 -2.07
N THR A 78 2.22 -26.29 -0.77
CA THR A 78 2.85 -25.38 0.21
C THR A 78 4.38 -25.35 0.10
N THR A 79 4.99 -26.38 -0.51
CA THR A 79 6.45 -26.41 -0.74
C THR A 79 6.89 -25.60 -1.97
N ILE A 80 6.00 -25.47 -2.95
CA ILE A 80 6.30 -24.90 -4.27
C ILE A 80 5.64 -23.54 -4.51
N SER A 81 4.71 -23.11 -3.66
CA SER A 81 4.01 -21.84 -3.80
C SER A 81 4.04 -21.05 -2.50
N LYS A 82 4.14 -19.72 -2.62
CA LYS A 82 4.19 -18.85 -1.45
C LYS A 82 2.79 -18.61 -0.88
N TYR A 83 1.79 -18.54 -1.75
CA TYR A 83 0.39 -18.38 -1.39
C TYR A 83 -0.46 -19.41 -2.11
N GLN A 84 -1.60 -19.76 -1.53
CA GLN A 84 -2.51 -20.73 -2.13
C GLN A 84 -3.95 -20.26 -2.02
N THR A 85 -4.75 -20.71 -2.97
CA THR A 85 -6.21 -20.63 -2.94
C THR A 85 -6.76 -22.00 -3.28
N VAL A 86 -7.94 -22.32 -2.77
CA VAL A 86 -8.59 -23.60 -2.98
C VAL A 86 -10.07 -23.38 -3.20
N ASN A 87 -10.63 -24.13 -4.14
CA ASN A 87 -12.06 -24.31 -4.30
C ASN A 87 -12.37 -25.79 -4.46
N PHE A 88 -13.48 -26.24 -3.90
CA PHE A 88 -14.14 -27.45 -4.35
C PHE A 88 -14.69 -27.27 -5.77
N LEU A 89 -14.70 -28.37 -6.53
CA LEU A 89 -15.38 -28.42 -7.82
C LEU A 89 -16.82 -27.91 -7.68
N THR A 90 -17.09 -26.77 -8.29
CA THR A 90 -18.38 -26.10 -8.22
C THR A 90 -18.91 -25.92 -9.64
N PRO A 91 -20.05 -26.52 -10.00
CA PRO A 91 -20.66 -26.30 -11.31
C PRO A 91 -21.24 -24.89 -11.36
N LEU A 92 -20.64 -24.01 -12.16
CA LEU A 92 -21.13 -22.65 -12.36
C LEU A 92 -21.94 -22.57 -13.66
N PRO A 93 -22.87 -21.60 -13.79
CA PRO A 93 -23.59 -21.42 -15.03
C PRO A 93 -22.64 -21.33 -16.23
N ALA A 94 -22.92 -22.09 -17.29
CA ALA A 94 -22.14 -22.20 -18.52
C ALA A 94 -20.76 -22.89 -18.42
N THR A 95 -20.45 -23.60 -17.33
CA THR A 95 -19.28 -24.50 -17.28
C THR A 95 -19.62 -25.89 -17.82
N SER A 96 -18.62 -26.62 -18.31
CA SER A 96 -18.82 -27.96 -18.91
C SER A 96 -19.43 -28.99 -17.95
N ASN A 97 -19.26 -28.78 -16.65
CA ASN A 97 -19.81 -29.62 -15.59
C ASN A 97 -21.20 -29.17 -15.09
N TRP A 98 -21.79 -28.13 -15.68
CA TRP A 98 -23.08 -27.57 -15.26
C TRP A 98 -24.23 -28.57 -15.35
N ASP A 99 -24.31 -29.26 -16.49
CA ASP A 99 -25.38 -30.22 -16.81
C ASP A 99 -25.05 -31.65 -16.38
N SER A 100 -23.77 -31.97 -16.15
CA SER A 100 -23.34 -33.33 -15.81
C SER A 100 -23.32 -33.62 -14.31
N LEU A 101 -23.25 -32.59 -13.47
CA LEU A 101 -23.26 -32.72 -12.02
C LEU A 101 -24.67 -32.47 -11.46
N VAL A 102 -25.20 -33.46 -10.74
CA VAL A 102 -26.55 -33.41 -10.16
C VAL A 102 -26.55 -32.46 -8.96
N PRO A 103 -27.30 -31.34 -8.98
CA PRO A 103 -27.26 -30.33 -7.91
C PRO A 103 -27.93 -30.79 -6.61
N LEU A 104 -27.47 -30.24 -5.49
CA LEU A 104 -28.09 -30.38 -4.17
C LEU A 104 -28.87 -29.12 -3.76
N ASP A 105 -29.80 -29.29 -2.84
CA ASP A 105 -30.50 -28.21 -2.14
C ASP A 105 -29.70 -27.69 -0.93
N GLU A 106 -30.30 -26.80 -0.12
CA GLU A 106 -29.65 -26.18 1.05
C GLU A 106 -29.32 -27.18 2.16
N ASN A 107 -30.02 -28.31 2.23
CA ASN A 107 -29.83 -29.33 3.26
C ASN A 107 -28.86 -30.43 2.80
N GLY A 108 -28.45 -30.41 1.53
CA GLY A 108 -27.63 -31.45 0.93
C GLY A 108 -28.43 -32.61 0.33
N ASP A 109 -29.75 -32.46 0.21
CA ASP A 109 -30.62 -33.41 -0.50
C ASP A 109 -30.61 -33.11 -2.00
N LEU A 110 -31.10 -34.05 -2.83
CA LEU A 110 -31.21 -33.82 -4.27
C LEU A 110 -32.15 -32.67 -4.57
N LEU A 111 -31.68 -31.72 -5.37
CA LEU A 111 -32.50 -30.58 -5.77
C LEU A 111 -33.69 -31.04 -6.62
N ALA A 112 -34.90 -30.65 -6.22
CA ALA A 112 -36.11 -30.95 -6.97
C ALA A 112 -36.08 -30.32 -8.37
N GLU A 113 -36.69 -30.99 -9.36
CA GLU A 113 -36.77 -30.49 -10.72
C GLU A 113 -37.46 -29.12 -10.77
N GLY A 114 -36.85 -28.16 -11.47
CA GLY A 114 -37.35 -26.78 -11.57
C GLY A 114 -37.10 -25.90 -10.35
N ALA A 115 -36.58 -26.45 -9.24
CA ALA A 115 -36.19 -25.64 -8.09
C ALA A 115 -34.91 -24.83 -8.37
N MET A 116 -34.80 -23.68 -7.71
CA MET A 116 -33.63 -22.82 -7.85
C MET A 116 -32.44 -23.42 -7.08
N ARG A 117 -31.27 -23.49 -7.73
CA ARG A 117 -30.03 -23.88 -7.05
C ARG A 117 -29.71 -22.89 -5.92
N PRO A 118 -29.22 -23.35 -4.75
CA PRO A 118 -28.91 -22.47 -3.62
C PRO A 118 -27.61 -21.71 -3.85
N TYR A 119 -27.62 -20.70 -4.73
CA TYR A 119 -26.42 -19.99 -5.20
C TYR A 119 -25.56 -19.36 -4.09
N HIS A 120 -26.13 -19.07 -2.92
CA HIS A 120 -25.37 -18.58 -1.76
C HIS A 120 -24.38 -19.63 -1.21
N LEU A 121 -24.53 -20.92 -1.57
CA LEU A 121 -23.59 -22.00 -1.23
C LEU A 121 -22.50 -22.22 -2.29
N TYR A 122 -22.60 -21.61 -3.47
CA TYR A 122 -21.70 -21.80 -4.61
C TYR A 122 -20.41 -20.99 -4.44
N THR A 123 -19.75 -21.20 -3.30
CA THR A 123 -18.58 -20.44 -2.82
C THR A 123 -17.27 -21.19 -3.02
N GLY A 124 -17.31 -22.44 -3.48
CA GLY A 124 -16.15 -23.33 -3.55
C GLY A 124 -15.73 -23.92 -2.19
N ARG A 125 -16.48 -23.71 -1.11
CA ARG A 125 -16.12 -24.22 0.23
C ARG A 125 -16.69 -25.60 0.56
N GLN A 126 -17.62 -26.08 -0.25
CA GLN A 126 -18.24 -27.39 -0.12
C GLN A 126 -18.74 -27.86 -1.48
N LEU A 127 -19.07 -29.14 -1.59
CA LEU A 127 -19.80 -29.67 -2.73
C LEU A 127 -21.24 -29.19 -2.70
N VAL A 128 -21.71 -28.70 -3.85
CA VAL A 128 -23.11 -28.29 -4.09
C VAL A 128 -23.80 -29.19 -5.13
N HIS A 129 -23.19 -30.35 -5.37
CA HIS A 129 -23.66 -31.40 -6.24
C HIS A 129 -23.47 -32.75 -5.56
N GLN A 130 -24.22 -33.75 -6.02
CA GLN A 130 -24.12 -35.10 -5.52
C GLN A 130 -22.71 -35.65 -5.76
N ASP A 131 -22.17 -36.30 -4.73
CA ASP A 131 -20.96 -37.09 -4.79
C ASP A 131 -21.18 -38.37 -3.99
N LYS A 132 -20.55 -39.47 -4.42
CA LYS A 132 -20.70 -40.76 -3.74
C LYS A 132 -19.79 -40.90 -2.52
N ARG A 133 -18.77 -40.06 -2.42
CA ARG A 133 -17.71 -40.13 -1.40
C ARG A 133 -18.02 -39.27 -0.19
N TRP A 134 -18.59 -38.08 -0.41
CA TRP A 134 -18.78 -37.08 0.63
C TRP A 134 -20.14 -36.40 0.52
N THR A 135 -20.77 -36.22 1.67
CA THR A 135 -21.88 -35.29 1.85
C THR A 135 -21.42 -33.83 1.77
N MET A 136 -22.37 -32.90 1.67
CA MET A 136 -22.07 -31.46 1.72
C MET A 136 -21.28 -31.09 2.99
N GLN A 137 -21.68 -31.62 4.15
CA GLN A 137 -21.00 -31.34 5.42
C GLN A 137 -19.59 -31.95 5.47
N GLU A 138 -19.42 -33.21 5.08
CA GLU A 138 -18.10 -33.86 5.07
C GLU A 138 -17.13 -33.16 4.11
N SER A 139 -17.61 -32.71 2.95
CA SER A 139 -16.78 -31.94 2.01
C SER A 139 -16.35 -30.59 2.60
N ARG A 140 -17.20 -29.94 3.39
CA ARG A 140 -16.87 -28.69 4.09
C ARG A 140 -15.80 -28.91 5.16
N ASP A 141 -15.93 -29.99 5.94
CA ASP A 141 -14.95 -30.34 6.97
C ASP A 141 -13.58 -30.68 6.33
N LEU A 142 -13.60 -31.37 5.18
CA LEU A 142 -12.40 -31.63 4.38
C LEU A 142 -11.79 -30.32 3.82
N PHE A 143 -12.61 -29.40 3.32
CA PHE A 143 -12.16 -28.08 2.86
C PHE A 143 -11.46 -27.31 3.99
N ASP A 144 -12.03 -27.31 5.19
CA ASP A 144 -11.47 -26.58 6.34
C ASP A 144 -10.13 -27.19 6.76
N ARG A 145 -10.00 -28.52 6.77
CA ARG A 145 -8.73 -29.21 7.03
C ARG A 145 -7.66 -28.93 5.96
N TYR A 146 -8.03 -28.94 4.69
CA TYR A 146 -7.13 -28.60 3.58
C TYR A 146 -6.68 -27.14 3.69
N SER A 147 -7.63 -26.22 3.83
CA SER A 147 -7.39 -24.77 3.93
C SER A 147 -6.53 -24.38 5.12
N ALA A 148 -6.64 -25.10 6.25
CA ALA A 148 -5.82 -24.88 7.43
C ALA A 148 -4.32 -25.11 7.20
N LYS A 149 -3.93 -25.88 6.17
CA LYS A 149 -2.52 -26.08 5.78
C LYS A 149 -1.98 -24.98 4.87
N LEU A 150 -2.85 -24.19 4.25
CA LEU A 150 -2.48 -23.24 3.21
C LEU A 150 -2.03 -21.88 3.78
N ASN A 151 -1.28 -21.13 2.98
CA ASN A 151 -1.01 -19.71 3.20
C ASN A 151 -1.94 -18.87 2.30
N PRO A 152 -3.09 -18.38 2.78
CA PRO A 152 -4.05 -17.68 1.93
C PRO A 152 -3.48 -16.34 1.45
N VAL A 153 -3.80 -15.96 0.21
CA VAL A 153 -3.34 -14.68 -0.35
C VAL A 153 -3.91 -13.47 0.41
N ASP A 154 -5.05 -13.63 1.08
CA ASP A 154 -5.67 -12.61 1.93
C ASP A 154 -4.76 -12.17 3.10
N ASP A 155 -3.85 -13.05 3.55
CA ASP A 155 -2.86 -12.68 4.54
C ASP A 155 -1.81 -11.68 4.01
N VAL A 156 -1.62 -11.62 2.69
CA VAL A 156 -0.82 -10.56 2.04
C VAL A 156 -1.53 -9.23 2.22
N TYR A 157 -2.79 -9.12 1.82
CA TYR A 157 -3.56 -7.89 1.97
C TYR A 157 -3.64 -7.49 3.43
N ARG A 158 -3.92 -8.41 4.35
CA ARG A 158 -3.91 -8.15 5.79
C ARG A 158 -2.56 -7.61 6.28
N ARG A 159 -1.44 -8.20 5.82
CA ARG A 159 -0.09 -7.75 6.19
C ARG A 159 0.25 -6.39 5.58
N VAL A 160 -0.11 -6.15 4.32
CA VAL A 160 0.05 -4.87 3.62
C VAL A 160 -0.79 -3.79 4.29
N PHE A 161 -2.06 -4.03 4.58
CA PHE A 161 -2.92 -3.09 5.31
C PHE A 161 -2.40 -2.81 6.71
N ARG A 162 -1.88 -3.82 7.43
CA ARG A 162 -1.23 -3.61 8.73
C ARG A 162 0.01 -2.73 8.62
N ILE A 163 0.86 -2.99 7.62
CA ILE A 163 2.05 -2.17 7.33
C ILE A 163 1.60 -0.74 7.02
N LEU A 164 0.70 -0.54 6.06
CA LEU A 164 0.17 0.77 5.68
C LEU A 164 -0.47 1.50 6.88
N ARG A 165 -1.19 0.81 7.76
CA ARG A 165 -1.75 1.38 8.99
C ARG A 165 -0.65 1.83 9.95
N THR A 166 0.38 1.02 10.17
CA THR A 166 1.53 1.39 11.00
C THR A 166 2.33 2.54 10.40
N TYR A 167 2.52 2.57 9.08
CA TYR A 167 3.16 3.68 8.39
C TYR A 167 2.32 4.96 8.47
N LYS A 168 0.98 4.88 8.30
CA LYS A 168 0.08 6.02 8.47
C LYS A 168 0.07 6.53 9.91
N LEU A 169 0.10 5.65 10.90
CA LEU A 169 0.19 6.03 12.32
C LEU A 169 1.55 6.63 12.67
N ARG A 170 2.65 6.10 12.14
CA ARG A 170 3.99 6.70 12.29
C ARG A 170 4.06 8.05 11.60
N LEU A 171 3.58 8.17 10.37
CA LEU A 171 3.54 9.45 9.66
C LEU A 171 2.68 10.46 10.40
N ALA A 172 1.53 10.07 10.96
CA ALA A 172 0.68 10.96 11.75
C ALA A 172 1.30 11.36 13.11
N ALA A 173 2.00 10.45 13.79
CA ALA A 173 2.70 10.75 15.03
C ALA A 173 3.92 11.65 14.77
N THR A 174 4.74 11.29 13.78
CA THR A 174 5.90 12.08 13.37
C THR A 174 5.50 13.41 12.77
N SER A 175 4.40 13.52 12.01
CA SER A 175 3.90 14.81 11.50
C SER A 175 3.37 15.69 12.62
N ARG A 176 2.77 15.11 13.67
CA ARG A 176 2.29 15.87 14.83
C ARG A 176 3.45 16.40 15.67
N ASP A 177 4.43 15.57 15.99
CA ASP A 177 5.63 15.99 16.71
C ASP A 177 6.46 17.01 15.91
N LEU A 178 6.56 16.83 14.59
CA LEU A 178 7.23 17.79 13.70
C LEU A 178 6.43 19.09 13.56
N SER A 179 5.10 19.02 13.47
CA SER A 179 4.24 20.21 13.44
C SER A 179 4.33 20.99 14.74
N GLU A 180 4.38 20.33 15.89
CA GLU A 180 4.53 20.98 17.21
C GLU A 180 5.93 21.62 17.34
N THR A 181 6.99 20.92 16.92
CA THR A 181 8.37 21.44 16.94
C THR A 181 8.58 22.58 15.92
N LEU A 182 7.94 22.50 14.75
CA LEU A 182 8.01 23.55 13.73
C LEU A 182 7.21 24.78 14.16
N ALA A 183 6.00 24.58 14.70
CA ALA A 183 5.19 25.67 15.21
C ALA A 183 5.88 26.41 16.35
N SER A 184 6.57 25.70 17.27
CA SER A 184 7.33 26.34 18.34
C SER A 184 8.50 27.16 17.79
N ARG A 185 9.30 26.61 16.87
CA ARG A 185 10.42 27.31 16.24
C ARG A 185 10.00 28.51 15.41
N LEU A 186 8.91 28.40 14.65
CA LEU A 186 8.35 29.51 13.88
C LEU A 186 7.79 30.59 14.82
N SER A 187 7.18 30.22 15.94
CA SER A 187 6.70 31.17 16.94
C SER A 187 7.86 31.92 17.59
N GLU A 188 8.88 31.21 18.06
CA GLU A 188 10.10 31.79 18.65
C GLU A 188 10.79 32.75 17.67
N ALA A 189 10.92 32.34 16.42
CA ALA A 189 11.54 33.20 15.41
C ALA A 189 10.68 34.40 15.02
N THR A 190 9.35 34.24 14.96
CA THR A 190 8.43 35.36 14.70
C THR A 190 8.48 36.39 15.83
N GLU A 191 8.61 35.92 17.06
CA GLU A 191 8.76 36.77 18.24
C GLU A 191 10.11 37.49 18.24
N ALA A 192 11.20 36.82 17.88
CA ALA A 192 12.52 37.43 17.70
C ALA A 192 12.52 38.54 16.64
N LEU A 193 11.94 38.27 15.45
CA LEU A 193 11.82 39.26 14.37
C LEU A 193 10.96 40.47 14.76
N ARG A 194 9.89 40.24 15.52
CA ARG A 194 9.01 41.31 16.01
C ARG A 194 9.71 42.17 17.07
N ASN A 195 10.39 41.54 18.02
CA ASN A 195 11.17 42.24 19.05
C ASN A 195 12.28 43.09 18.41
N TRP A 196 12.91 42.59 17.36
CA TRP A 196 13.86 43.37 16.56
C TRP A 196 13.19 44.55 15.85
N SER A 197 12.06 44.34 15.16
CA SER A 197 11.31 45.40 14.48
C SER A 197 10.92 46.54 15.43
N ASP A 198 10.45 46.19 16.63
CA ASP A 198 10.06 47.14 17.66
C ASP A 198 11.28 47.93 18.20
N ALA A 199 12.41 47.24 18.43
CA ALA A 199 13.66 47.88 18.86
C ALA A 199 14.28 48.80 17.78
N ALA A 200 14.24 48.39 16.52
CA ALA A 200 14.72 49.18 15.38
C ALA A 200 13.86 50.44 15.16
N SER A 201 12.55 50.33 15.33
CA SER A 201 11.61 51.45 15.24
C SER A 201 11.84 52.50 16.34
N LEU A 202 12.20 52.06 17.56
CA LEU A 202 12.52 52.94 18.68
C LEU A 202 13.88 53.64 18.55
N THR A 203 14.84 53.01 17.86
CA THR A 203 16.21 53.53 17.70
C THR A 203 16.38 54.46 16.50
N ARG A 204 15.34 54.65 15.66
CA ARG A 204 15.32 55.49 14.44
C ARG A 204 16.63 55.36 13.64
N LEU A 205 17.04 54.12 13.38
CA LEU A 205 18.16 53.81 12.49
C LEU A 205 17.76 54.22 11.06
N GLU A 206 18.51 55.11 10.41
CA GLU A 206 18.21 55.60 9.04
C GLU A 206 18.22 54.50 7.96
N PHE A 207 18.80 53.33 8.27
CA PHE A 207 18.76 52.13 7.43
C PHE A 207 17.51 51.26 7.66
N GLY A 208 16.76 51.53 8.74
CA GLY A 208 15.78 50.64 9.35
C GLY A 208 14.42 50.59 8.67
N GLU A 209 13.85 51.72 8.21
CA GLU A 209 12.43 51.75 7.80
C GLU A 209 12.06 50.73 6.72
N ASN A 210 12.89 50.57 5.68
CA ASN A 210 12.64 49.59 4.59
C ASN A 210 12.88 48.14 5.03
N ILE A 211 13.85 47.88 5.92
CA ILE A 211 14.11 46.52 6.43
C ILE A 211 13.02 46.13 7.43
N THR A 212 12.58 47.06 8.28
CA THR A 212 11.48 46.88 9.23
C THR A 212 10.17 46.58 8.51
N GLU A 213 9.83 47.30 7.43
CA GLU A 213 8.65 47.01 6.61
C GLU A 213 8.70 45.59 6.02
N ARG A 214 9.83 45.23 5.40
CA ARG A 214 10.04 43.88 4.81
C ARG A 214 10.01 42.75 5.84
N VAL A 215 10.55 42.97 7.04
CA VAL A 215 10.50 41.98 8.14
C VAL A 215 9.08 41.81 8.65
N ASN A 216 8.30 42.88 8.75
CA ASN A 216 6.89 42.79 9.15
C ASN A 216 6.04 42.07 8.10
N GLU A 217 6.27 42.33 6.80
CA GLU A 217 5.63 41.58 5.71
C GLU A 217 5.97 40.09 5.76
N LEU A 218 7.24 39.75 5.99
CA LEU A 218 7.69 38.38 6.14
C LEU A 218 7.04 37.68 7.33
N VAL A 219 6.90 38.36 8.47
CA VAL A 219 6.23 37.84 9.67
C VAL A 219 4.77 37.50 9.37
N GLU A 220 4.03 38.37 8.69
CA GLU A 220 2.64 38.09 8.33
C GLU A 220 2.52 36.98 7.28
N GLN A 221 3.46 36.92 6.32
CA GLN A 221 3.52 35.80 5.37
C GLN A 221 3.75 34.47 6.08
N ILE A 222 4.75 34.36 6.96
CA ILE A 222 5.03 33.15 7.75
C ILE A 222 3.80 32.73 8.57
N ARG A 223 3.12 33.69 9.22
CA ARG A 223 1.90 33.40 9.99
C ARG A 223 0.80 32.84 9.09
N SER A 224 0.56 33.46 7.93
CA SER A 224 -0.46 33.03 6.98
C SER A 224 -0.21 31.63 6.39
N VAL A 225 1.06 31.22 6.28
CA VAL A 225 1.45 29.93 5.70
C VAL A 225 1.78 28.85 6.73
N SER A 226 1.80 29.18 8.02
CA SER A 226 2.21 28.28 9.11
C SER A 226 1.47 26.94 9.13
N GLN A 227 0.16 26.96 8.86
CA GLN A 227 -0.69 25.78 8.87
C GLN A 227 -0.60 24.92 7.60
N PRO A 228 -0.50 25.51 6.39
CA PRO A 228 -0.05 24.80 5.19
C PRO A 228 1.36 24.19 5.33
N LEU A 229 2.31 24.90 5.95
CA LEU A 229 3.70 24.45 6.15
C LEU A 229 3.79 23.22 7.06
N ALA A 230 2.95 23.16 8.10
CA ALA A 230 2.83 22.00 8.98
C ALA A 230 2.43 20.71 8.23
N ASN A 231 1.75 20.85 7.09
CA ASN A 231 1.37 19.74 6.22
C ASN A 231 2.34 19.52 5.04
N ALA A 232 3.38 20.36 4.89
CA ALA A 232 4.35 20.28 3.81
C ALA A 232 5.39 19.17 4.05
N ARG A 233 6.17 18.82 3.01
CA ARG A 233 7.26 17.84 3.12
C ARG A 233 8.32 18.34 4.13
N LYS A 234 8.77 17.44 5.02
CA LYS A 234 9.78 17.71 6.06
C LYS A 234 10.98 18.53 5.57
N GLU A 235 11.50 18.21 4.39
CA GLU A 235 12.64 18.89 3.78
C GLU A 235 12.41 20.40 3.54
N ALA A 236 11.20 20.80 3.14
CA ALA A 236 10.87 22.21 2.91
C ALA A 236 10.73 22.98 4.24
N ALA A 237 10.14 22.34 5.26
CA ALA A 237 9.99 22.92 6.59
C ALA A 237 11.35 23.14 7.29
N ASP A 238 12.25 22.16 7.21
CA ASP A 238 13.60 22.25 7.78
C ASP A 238 14.43 23.35 7.09
N ALA A 239 14.31 23.49 5.76
CA ALA A 239 15.00 24.54 5.00
C ALA A 239 14.53 25.95 5.39
N ILE A 240 13.22 26.16 5.54
CA ILE A 240 12.64 27.45 5.95
C ILE A 240 13.08 27.79 7.39
N GLY A 241 13.03 26.83 8.31
CA GLY A 241 13.47 27.05 9.69
C GLY A 241 14.95 27.46 9.82
N SER A 242 15.84 26.83 9.05
CA SER A 242 17.26 27.19 9.02
C SER A 242 17.47 28.63 8.54
N ARG A 243 16.78 29.03 7.47
CA ARG A 243 16.92 30.37 6.87
C ARG A 243 16.38 31.48 7.76
N VAL A 244 15.30 31.21 8.48
CA VAL A 244 14.74 32.13 9.48
C VAL A 244 15.73 32.37 10.62
N ASN A 245 16.38 31.33 11.14
CA ASN A 245 17.39 31.48 12.20
C ASN A 245 18.60 32.29 11.73
N GLU A 246 19.13 32.00 10.53
CA GLU A 246 20.24 32.76 9.95
C GLU A 246 19.89 34.25 9.73
N LEU A 247 18.63 34.54 9.38
CA LEU A 247 18.13 35.91 9.25
C LEU A 247 18.08 36.61 10.62
N SER A 248 17.61 35.93 11.66
CA SER A 248 17.60 36.45 13.04
C SER A 248 19.01 36.80 13.53
N ASP A 249 19.97 35.90 13.36
CA ASP A 249 21.37 36.12 13.75
C ASP A 249 21.97 37.34 13.00
N SER A 250 21.61 37.51 11.73
CA SER A 250 22.07 38.63 10.91
C SER A 250 21.46 39.97 11.36
N LEU A 251 20.21 39.96 11.79
CA LEU A 251 19.50 41.15 12.31
C LEU A 251 20.05 41.57 13.68
N ASP A 252 20.41 40.61 14.53
CA ASP A 252 21.10 40.89 15.80
C ASP A 252 22.45 41.57 15.57
N LEU A 253 23.24 41.06 14.62
CA LEU A 253 24.53 41.66 14.23
C LEU A 253 24.39 43.07 13.65
N LEU A 254 23.30 43.37 12.95
CA LEU A 254 23.01 44.70 12.41
C LEU A 254 22.76 45.74 13.52
N THR A 255 22.17 45.33 14.64
CA THR A 255 21.90 46.22 15.80
C THR A 255 23.09 46.36 16.75
N GLY A 256 24.12 45.53 16.59
CA GLY A 256 25.36 45.62 17.34
C GLY A 256 26.28 46.77 16.89
N PRO A 257 27.37 47.04 17.64
CA PRO A 257 28.34 48.10 17.33
C PRO A 257 29.11 47.89 16.00
N SER A 258 28.86 46.78 15.30
CA SER A 258 29.51 46.36 14.05
C SER A 258 28.62 46.53 12.80
N GLY A 259 27.41 47.08 12.96
CA GLY A 259 26.46 47.23 11.86
C GLY A 259 27.03 48.05 10.70
N ASN A 260 26.90 47.56 9.46
CA ASN A 260 27.37 48.24 8.26
C ASN A 260 26.39 48.05 7.08
N ARG A 261 26.61 48.82 6.00
CA ARG A 261 25.74 48.84 4.81
C ARG A 261 25.74 47.52 4.03
N GLU A 262 26.82 46.75 4.12
CA GLU A 262 26.96 45.44 3.46
C GLU A 262 26.09 44.37 4.13
N LEU A 263 26.04 44.37 5.48
CA LEU A 263 25.16 43.52 6.28
C LEU A 263 23.68 43.82 6.00
N ALA A 264 23.31 45.10 5.86
CA ALA A 264 21.95 45.51 5.51
C ALA A 264 21.49 44.98 4.12
N LEU A 265 22.39 45.00 3.12
CA LEU A 265 22.11 44.44 1.79
C LEU A 265 22.00 42.91 1.83
N ASN A 266 22.84 42.24 2.62
CA ASN A 266 22.78 40.80 2.83
C ASN A 266 21.45 40.38 3.46
N ILE A 267 20.98 41.10 4.48
CA ILE A 267 19.70 40.87 5.15
C ILE A 267 18.52 40.99 4.17
N SER A 268 18.52 42.02 3.31
CA SER A 268 17.47 42.20 2.30
C SER A 268 17.43 41.04 1.27
N GLY A 269 18.61 40.53 0.87
CA GLY A 269 18.72 39.35 0.02
C GLY A 269 18.14 38.10 0.70
N ARG A 270 18.47 37.87 1.98
CA ARG A 270 17.96 36.74 2.77
C ARG A 270 16.45 36.76 2.95
N ILE A 271 15.85 37.94 3.15
CA ILE A 271 14.39 38.09 3.23
C ILE A 271 13.75 37.67 1.89
N THR A 272 14.34 38.09 0.77
CA THR A 272 13.83 37.75 -0.58
C THR A 272 13.88 36.24 -0.85
N GLU A 273 15.01 35.60 -0.55
CA GLU A 273 15.17 34.15 -0.68
C GLU A 273 14.16 33.38 0.18
N LEU A 274 13.90 33.86 1.39
CA LEU A 274 12.97 33.23 2.31
C LEU A 274 11.52 33.34 1.83
N THR A 275 11.12 34.49 1.28
CA THR A 275 9.81 34.69 0.66
C THR A 275 9.60 33.76 -0.54
N GLU A 276 10.61 33.57 -1.41
CA GLU A 276 10.54 32.65 -2.55
C GLU A 276 10.42 31.17 -2.11
N LEU A 277 11.15 30.77 -1.06
CA LEU A 277 11.06 29.43 -0.48
C LEU A 277 9.68 29.14 0.12
N ILE A 278 9.07 30.15 0.76
CA ILE A 278 7.72 30.04 1.30
C ILE A 278 6.69 29.88 0.18
N ASP A 279 6.75 30.72 -0.86
CA ASP A 279 5.79 30.70 -1.98
C ASP A 279 5.86 29.39 -2.79
N SER A 280 7.08 28.91 -3.06
CA SER A 280 7.28 27.61 -3.72
C SER A 280 6.75 26.43 -2.91
N THR A 281 6.84 26.48 -1.58
CA THR A 281 6.34 25.41 -0.70
C THR A 281 4.81 25.37 -0.64
N VAL A 282 4.16 26.54 -0.67
CA VAL A 282 2.69 26.67 -0.67
C VAL A 282 2.07 26.25 -2.01
N THR A 283 2.70 26.61 -3.12
CA THR A 283 2.25 26.24 -4.48
C THR A 283 2.39 24.73 -4.77
N VAL A 284 3.39 24.06 -4.21
CA VAL A 284 3.55 22.60 -4.32
C VAL A 284 2.50 21.86 -3.48
N SER A 285 2.20 22.35 -2.28
CA SER A 285 1.19 21.76 -1.38
C SER A 285 -0.24 21.83 -1.96
N THR A 286 -0.57 22.89 -2.70
CA THR A 286 -1.88 23.06 -3.34
C THR A 286 -2.07 22.18 -4.59
N ARG A 287 -1.01 21.86 -5.33
CA ARG A 287 -1.07 20.93 -6.49
C ARG A 287 -1.12 19.45 -6.11
N GLY A 288 -0.61 19.08 -4.95
CA GLY A 288 -0.61 17.69 -4.46
C GLY A 288 -1.98 17.14 -4.02
N GLY A 289 -2.97 18.01 -3.81
CA GLY A 289 -4.31 17.63 -3.35
C GLY A 289 -5.30 17.19 -4.44
N VAL A 290 -4.93 17.23 -5.73
CA VAL A 290 -5.86 17.01 -6.87
C VAL A 290 -5.68 15.65 -7.55
N LYS A 291 -4.82 14.76 -7.05
CA LYS A 291 -4.73 13.38 -7.55
C LYS A 291 -4.87 12.38 -6.41
N ALA A 292 -6.12 11.96 -6.21
CA ALA A 292 -6.47 10.71 -5.52
C ALA A 292 -6.62 9.60 -6.56
#